data_AF-A0A936JCN6-F1
#
_entry.id   AF-A0A936JCN6-F1
#
_cell.length_a   1.000
_cell.length_b   1.000
_cell.length_c   1.000
_cell.angle_alpha   90.00
_cell.angle_beta   90.00
_cell.angle_gamma   90.00
#
_symmetry.space_group_name_H-M   'P 1'
#
loop_
_entity.id
_entity.type
_entity.pdbx_description
1 polymer ?
#
loop_
_entity_poly.entity_id
_entity_poly.type
_entity_poly.pdbx_seq_one_letter_code
_entity_poly.pdbx_strand_id
1 'polypeptide(L)'
;MLYKKFKILFFVGFLAILGSCKTNDNKSLTIRGFVRYISGTEQVKVQLNTFINIKDTISVIDTLNRNIFFQGQRIPRFNLGTGQTYNYEMSPVKPGDFYLSIENENKEETRFDFEVLPIEEITPKSFSKANGVEISVKLNPKDNAEGLILMLIDDQEYTAQEVFDIKGKTEAILKIPADKIKNLHAGNVKYYLVKKQIIINSKENLNLDLETEYYSEEKTSMID
;
A
#
# COMPACT_ATOMS: atom_id res chain seq x y z
N MET A 1 -94.45 -1.77 -8.31
CA MET A 1 -93.74 -0.50 -8.59
C MET A 1 -92.26 -0.75 -8.38
N LEU A 2 -91.48 -0.97 -9.44
CA LEU A 2 -90.90 -0.01 -10.38
C LEU A 2 -89.51 0.49 -9.93
N TYR A 3 -88.57 0.38 -10.88
CA TYR A 3 -87.18 0.90 -10.94
C TYR A 3 -86.08 0.09 -10.23
N LYS A 4 -84.88 -0.06 -10.78
CA LYS A 4 -84.33 -0.13 -12.16
C LYS A 4 -82.86 -0.52 -11.95
N LYS A 5 -82.30 -1.26 -12.90
CA LYS A 5 -80.86 -1.55 -13.02
C LYS A 5 -80.04 -0.25 -13.11
N PHE A 6 -78.85 -0.20 -12.49
CA PHE A 6 -77.70 0.50 -13.08
C PHE A 6 -76.43 -0.31 -12.86
N LYS A 7 -75.74 -0.53 -13.98
CA LYS A 7 -74.50 -1.28 -14.17
C LYS A 7 -73.34 -0.24 -14.24
N ILE A 8 -72.11 -0.77 -14.30
CA ILE A 8 -70.91 -0.19 -14.95
C ILE A 8 -69.94 0.64 -14.06
N LEU A 9 -68.77 0.02 -13.81
CA LEU A 9 -67.41 0.46 -14.25
C LEU A 9 -66.84 1.71 -13.53
N PHE A 10 -65.61 1.77 -13.03
CA PHE A 10 -64.32 1.70 -13.73
C PHE A 10 -63.18 1.81 -12.68
N PHE A 11 -62.07 1.11 -12.94
CA PHE A 11 -60.69 1.57 -12.74
C PHE A 11 -60.01 1.70 -11.35
N VAL A 12 -58.92 0.93 -11.28
CA VAL A 12 -57.57 1.33 -10.84
C VAL A 12 -57.37 1.59 -9.35
N GLY A 13 -56.79 0.57 -8.71
CA GLY A 13 -55.96 0.69 -7.52
C GLY A 13 -54.75 -0.22 -7.65
N PHE A 14 -54.05 -0.14 -8.78
CA PHE A 14 -52.70 -0.69 -8.92
C PHE A 14 -51.80 0.18 -8.02
N LEU A 15 -51.84 -0.05 -6.70
CA LEU A 15 -50.83 0.48 -5.80
C LEU A 15 -49.57 -0.35 -6.05
N ALA A 16 -48.88 0.01 -7.12
CA ALA A 16 -47.45 -0.16 -7.20
C ALA A 16 -46.89 0.54 -5.96
N ILE A 17 -46.68 -0.22 -4.90
CA ILE A 17 -45.57 0.04 -4.00
C ILE A 17 -44.35 -0.19 -4.88
N LEU A 18 -44.01 0.84 -5.66
CA LEU A 18 -42.65 1.16 -5.98
C LEU A 18 -41.99 1.34 -4.62
N GLY A 19 -41.64 0.22 -4.01
CA GLY A 19 -40.59 0.19 -3.03
C GLY A 19 -39.43 0.78 -3.79
N SER A 20 -39.15 2.04 -3.53
CA SER A 20 -37.94 2.70 -3.95
C SER A 20 -36.82 1.80 -3.47
N CYS A 21 -36.37 0.92 -4.36
CA CYS A 21 -35.02 0.43 -4.34
C CYS A 21 -34.22 1.71 -4.57
N LYS A 22 -33.95 2.44 -3.48
CA LYS A 22 -32.79 3.33 -3.43
C LYS A 22 -31.65 2.39 -3.77
N THR A 23 -31.29 2.35 -5.04
CA THR A 23 -29.94 2.00 -5.44
C THR A 23 -29.10 2.99 -4.67
N ASN A 24 -28.61 2.58 -3.50
CA ASN A 24 -27.54 3.30 -2.86
C ASN A 24 -26.41 3.24 -3.88
N ASP A 25 -26.23 4.34 -4.60
CA ASP A 25 -25.01 4.62 -5.34
C ASP A 25 -23.89 4.62 -4.30
N ASN A 26 -23.37 3.42 -3.99
CA ASN A 26 -22.31 3.22 -3.02
C ASN A 26 -21.00 3.72 -3.65
N LYS A 27 -20.85 5.04 -3.69
CA LYS A 27 -19.60 5.71 -4.01
C LYS A 27 -18.59 5.29 -2.95
N SER A 28 -17.49 4.68 -3.38
CA SER A 28 -16.39 4.35 -2.50
C SER A 28 -15.17 5.19 -2.85
N LEU A 29 -14.49 5.70 -1.84
CA LEU A 29 -13.19 6.34 -1.98
C LEU A 29 -12.12 5.27 -1.74
N THR A 30 -11.24 5.10 -2.71
CA THR A 30 -10.07 4.23 -2.60
C THR A 30 -8.84 5.08 -2.45
N ILE A 31 -8.05 4.79 -1.43
CA ILE A 31 -6.73 5.38 -1.21
C ILE A 31 -5.71 4.31 -1.56
N ARG A 32 -4.87 4.60 -2.54
CA ARG A 32 -3.75 3.73 -2.93
C ARG A 32 -2.43 4.44 -2.70
N GLY A 33 -1.43 3.75 -2.19
CA GLY A 33 -0.16 4.41 -1.98
C GLY A 33 0.92 3.51 -1.45
N PHE A 34 1.99 4.14 -1.00
CA PHE A 34 3.06 3.45 -0.31
C PHE A 34 3.53 4.21 0.93
N VAL A 35 4.05 3.44 1.89
CA VAL A 35 4.71 3.93 3.09
C VAL A 35 6.09 3.28 3.15
N ARG A 36 7.14 4.10 3.03
CA ARG A 36 8.53 3.66 3.05
C ARG A 36 9.18 4.04 4.36
N TYR A 37 9.73 3.08 5.07
CA TYR A 37 10.61 3.29 6.22
C TYR A 37 12.06 3.07 5.81
N ILE A 38 12.94 4.01 6.12
CA ILE A 38 14.38 3.96 5.83
C ILE A 38 15.14 3.87 7.14
N SER A 39 15.72 2.70 7.44
CA SER A 39 16.35 2.45 8.75
C SER A 39 17.56 3.32 9.01
N GLY A 40 18.44 3.49 8.02
CA GLY A 40 19.67 4.27 8.20
C GLY A 40 19.45 5.75 8.55
N THR A 41 18.26 6.30 8.27
CA THR A 41 17.91 7.70 8.57
C THR A 41 16.72 7.83 9.51
N GLU A 42 16.20 6.72 10.03
CA GLU A 42 14.97 6.66 10.85
C GLU A 42 13.83 7.50 10.23
N GLN A 43 13.63 7.35 8.92
CA GLN A 43 12.74 8.21 8.15
C GLN A 43 11.56 7.42 7.59
N VAL A 44 10.36 8.02 7.63
CA VAL A 44 9.21 7.54 6.88
C VAL A 44 8.84 8.52 5.77
N LYS A 45 8.59 7.99 4.58
CA LYS A 45 7.96 8.69 3.46
C LYS A 45 6.62 8.05 3.14
N VAL A 46 5.59 8.87 3.01
CA VAL A 46 4.23 8.45 2.65
C VAL A 46 3.86 9.12 1.34
N GLN A 47 3.40 8.33 0.38
CA GLN A 47 2.79 8.83 -0.85
C GLN A 47 1.45 8.13 -1.05
N LEU A 48 0.36 8.91 -1.12
CA LEU A 48 -0.98 8.39 -1.33
C LEU A 48 -1.61 9.05 -2.54
N ASN A 49 -2.42 8.29 -3.25
CA ASN A 49 -3.27 8.72 -4.34
C ASN A 49 -4.70 8.34 -4.02
N THR A 50 -5.63 9.25 -4.28
CA THR A 50 -7.05 9.04 -4.03
C THR A 50 -7.80 8.86 -5.33
N PHE A 51 -8.65 7.84 -5.37
CA PHE A 51 -9.49 7.48 -6.51
C PHE A 51 -10.92 7.27 -6.04
N ILE A 52 -11.88 7.88 -6.72
CA ILE A 52 -13.29 7.64 -6.45
C ILE A 52 -13.74 6.52 -7.39
N ASN A 53 -14.07 5.36 -6.84
CA ASN A 53 -14.72 4.30 -7.60
C ASN A 53 -16.21 4.60 -7.64
N ILE A 54 -16.67 5.14 -8.76
CA ILE A 54 -18.10 5.25 -9.07
C ILE A 54 -18.44 4.11 -10.01
N LYS A 55 -19.42 3.28 -9.63
CA LYS A 55 -19.87 2.15 -10.46
C LYS A 55 -20.60 2.62 -11.73
N ASP A 56 -21.04 3.89 -11.77
CA ASP A 56 -21.68 4.53 -12.91
C ASP A 56 -21.06 5.91 -13.20
N THR A 57 -20.73 6.13 -14.46
CA THR A 57 -19.80 7.15 -14.95
C THR A 57 -20.37 8.58 -14.89
N ILE A 58 -19.46 9.55 -14.74
CA ILE A 58 -19.58 10.99 -15.05
C ILE A 58 -20.17 11.87 -13.93
N SER A 59 -19.32 12.79 -13.45
CA SER A 59 -19.54 13.82 -12.42
C SER A 59 -19.54 13.32 -10.97
N VAL A 60 -18.35 13.25 -10.36
CA VAL A 60 -18.02 13.81 -9.02
C VAL A 60 -16.50 13.76 -8.90
N ILE A 61 -15.81 14.76 -9.44
CA ILE A 61 -14.38 14.99 -9.11
C ILE A 61 -14.26 16.12 -8.07
N ASP A 62 -15.34 16.83 -7.73
CA ASP A 62 -15.18 18.16 -7.13
C ASP A 62 -15.38 18.28 -5.61
N THR A 63 -15.92 17.30 -4.88
CA THR A 63 -16.16 17.50 -3.43
C THR A 63 -16.15 16.21 -2.62
N LEU A 64 -14.96 15.66 -2.38
CA LEU A 64 -14.69 14.98 -1.11
C LEU A 64 -13.52 15.74 -0.50
N ASN A 65 -13.84 16.83 0.22
CA ASN A 65 -12.86 17.64 0.92
C ASN A 65 -12.38 16.88 2.16
N ARG A 66 -11.69 15.75 1.94
CA ARG A 66 -11.18 14.90 3.01
C ARG A 66 -9.75 15.28 3.33
N ASN A 67 -9.51 15.52 4.61
CA ASN A 67 -8.17 15.67 5.13
C ASN A 67 -7.65 14.27 5.44
N ILE A 68 -6.44 13.98 4.96
CA ILE A 68 -5.72 12.77 5.32
C ILE A 68 -4.65 13.17 6.30
N PHE A 69 -4.55 12.39 7.38
CA PHE A 69 -3.53 12.55 8.40
C PHE A 69 -2.72 11.27 8.47
N PHE A 70 -1.41 11.42 8.66
CA PHE A 70 -0.51 10.34 9.00
C PHE A 70 0.04 10.60 10.39
N GLN A 71 -0.14 9.66 11.32
CA GLN A 71 0.31 9.84 12.71
C GLN A 71 -0.21 11.16 13.34
N GLY A 72 -1.46 11.53 13.01
CA GLY A 72 -2.11 12.74 13.51
C GLY A 72 -1.65 14.04 12.82
N GLN A 73 -0.70 13.97 11.89
CA GLN A 73 -0.21 15.12 11.13
C GLN A 73 -0.90 15.18 9.77
N ARG A 74 -1.47 16.34 9.43
CA ARG A 74 -2.16 16.52 8.15
C ARG A 74 -1.17 16.42 6.99
N ILE A 75 -1.46 15.54 6.03
CA ILE A 75 -0.63 15.38 4.84
C ILE A 75 -0.99 16.48 3.82
N PRO A 76 0.00 17.24 3.31
CA PRO A 76 -0.21 18.17 2.21
C PRO A 76 -0.78 17.48 0.96
N ARG A 77 -1.80 18.10 0.37
CA ARG A 77 -2.48 17.61 -0.84
C ARG A 77 -2.05 18.41 -2.07
N PHE A 78 -1.90 17.72 -3.19
CA PHE A 78 -1.63 18.28 -4.51
C PHE A 78 -2.63 17.71 -5.53
N ASN A 79 -3.19 18.56 -6.38
CA ASN A 79 -4.09 18.13 -7.44
C ASN A 79 -3.29 17.81 -8.71
N LEU A 80 -3.38 16.57 -9.19
CA LEU A 80 -2.78 16.12 -10.45
C LEU A 80 -3.89 15.67 -11.39
N GLY A 81 -4.56 16.63 -12.05
CA GLY A 81 -5.60 16.36 -13.05
C GLY A 81 -6.76 15.51 -12.53
N THR A 82 -6.71 14.20 -12.80
CA THR A 82 -7.76 13.21 -12.49
C THR A 82 -7.68 12.60 -11.09
N GLY A 83 -6.72 12.99 -10.26
CA GLY A 83 -6.59 12.50 -8.88
C GLY A 83 -5.86 13.47 -7.95
N GLN A 84 -5.96 13.22 -6.65
CA GLN A 84 -5.16 13.94 -5.65
C GLN A 84 -4.04 13.06 -5.14
N THR A 85 -2.85 13.65 -5.05
CA THR A 85 -1.66 13.03 -4.47
C THR A 85 -1.33 13.73 -3.15
N TYR A 86 -0.97 12.91 -2.17
CA TYR A 86 -0.60 13.32 -0.82
C TYR A 86 0.82 12.83 -0.57
N ASN A 87 1.71 13.75 -0.17
CA ASN A 87 3.11 13.42 0.12
C ASN A 87 3.47 13.92 1.52
N TYR A 88 4.06 13.04 2.33
CA TYR A 88 4.49 13.38 3.68
C TYR A 88 5.82 12.70 3.99
N GLU A 89 6.65 13.37 4.78
CA GLU A 89 7.90 12.83 5.28
C GLU A 89 8.03 13.16 6.77
N MET A 90 8.48 12.19 7.55
CA MET A 90 8.68 12.31 8.98
C MET A 90 10.00 11.65 9.38
N SER A 91 10.82 12.36 10.15
CA SER A 91 12.07 11.85 10.71
C SER A 91 12.46 12.69 11.95
N PRO A 92 13.01 12.08 13.01
CA PRO A 92 13.16 10.63 13.19
C PRO A 92 11.84 9.96 13.58
N VAL A 93 11.65 8.71 13.18
CA VAL A 93 10.53 7.86 13.58
C VAL A 93 11.01 6.41 13.67
N LYS A 94 10.45 5.64 14.61
CA LYS A 94 10.72 4.20 14.74
C LYS A 94 9.81 3.37 13.82
N PRO A 95 10.25 2.20 13.33
CA PRO A 95 9.37 1.31 12.59
C PRO A 95 8.39 0.64 13.55
N GLY A 96 7.32 0.04 13.02
CA GLY A 96 6.28 -0.60 13.83
C GLY A 96 4.89 -0.11 13.44
N ASP A 97 4.09 0.24 14.43
CA ASP A 97 2.68 0.59 14.26
C ASP A 97 2.50 2.00 13.70
N PHE A 98 1.78 2.09 12.59
CA PHE A 98 1.37 3.32 11.94
C PHE A 98 -0.13 3.41 11.79
N TYR A 99 -0.61 4.65 11.64
CA TYR A 99 -1.99 4.87 11.25
C TYR A 99 -2.13 6.03 10.28
N LEU A 100 -3.11 5.87 9.39
CA LEU A 100 -3.71 6.96 8.62
C LEU A 100 -5.09 7.25 9.21
N SER A 101 -5.45 8.52 9.33
CA SER A 101 -6.85 8.90 9.56
C SER A 101 -7.37 9.76 8.42
N ILE A 102 -8.64 9.55 8.09
CA ILE A 102 -9.34 10.26 7.04
C ILE A 102 -10.50 10.98 7.72
N GLU A 103 -10.46 12.30 7.69
CA GLU A 103 -11.52 13.16 8.20
C GLU A 103 -12.55 13.44 7.11
N ASN A 104 -13.83 13.24 7.42
CA ASN A 104 -14.94 13.58 6.53
C ASN A 104 -15.39 15.06 6.70
N GLU A 105 -16.40 15.50 5.95
CA GLU A 105 -16.88 16.88 5.99
C GLU A 105 -17.52 17.27 7.34
N ASN A 106 -17.95 16.27 8.13
CA ASN A 106 -18.48 16.46 9.48
C ASN A 106 -17.38 16.45 10.56
N LYS A 107 -16.10 16.37 10.17
CA LYS A 107 -14.94 16.21 11.06
C LYS A 107 -14.89 14.87 11.81
N GLU A 108 -15.59 13.86 11.30
CA GLU A 108 -15.50 12.50 11.83
C GLU A 108 -14.30 11.80 11.18
N GLU A 109 -13.47 11.16 12.01
CA GLU A 109 -12.27 10.48 11.55
C GLU A 109 -12.49 8.97 11.40
N THR A 110 -12.11 8.42 10.25
CA THR A 110 -11.91 6.99 10.08
C THR A 110 -10.42 6.68 10.13
N ARG A 111 -10.01 5.87 11.12
CA ARG A 111 -8.63 5.45 11.34
C ARG A 111 -8.35 4.10 10.68
N PHE A 112 -7.19 3.97 10.03
CA PHE A 112 -6.65 2.73 9.49
C PHE A 112 -5.28 2.47 10.11
N ASP A 113 -5.18 1.41 10.91
CA ASP A 113 -3.94 0.95 11.51
C ASP A 113 -3.24 -0.06 10.60
N PHE A 114 -1.93 0.02 10.55
CA PHE A 114 -1.07 -0.90 9.81
C PHE A 114 0.33 -0.91 10.43
N GLU A 115 1.14 -1.88 10.02
CA GLU A 115 2.50 -2.04 10.54
C GLU A 115 3.50 -1.97 9.39
N VAL A 116 4.66 -1.36 9.67
CA VAL A 116 5.86 -1.53 8.85
C VAL A 116 6.84 -2.35 9.66
N LEU A 117 6.91 -3.65 9.37
CA LEU A 117 7.71 -4.59 10.16
C LEU A 117 9.19 -4.50 9.80
N PRO A 118 10.10 -4.36 10.79
CA PRO A 118 11.52 -4.28 10.51
C PRO A 118 12.11 -5.63 10.09
N ILE A 119 13.24 -5.54 9.40
CA ILE A 119 14.19 -6.65 9.30
C ILE A 119 15.07 -6.58 10.55
N GLU A 120 15.02 -7.62 11.40
CA GLU A 120 15.68 -7.61 12.71
C GLU A 120 17.20 -7.79 12.59
N GLU A 121 17.64 -8.70 11.71
CA GLU A 121 19.05 -9.00 11.53
C GLU A 121 19.33 -9.40 10.08
N ILE A 122 20.50 -8.97 9.59
CA ILE A 122 21.02 -9.35 8.27
C ILE A 122 22.47 -9.77 8.46
N THR A 123 22.78 -11.03 8.17
CA THR A 123 24.11 -11.60 8.40
C THR A 123 24.61 -12.27 7.12
N PRO A 124 25.64 -11.72 6.46
CA PRO A 124 26.20 -12.31 5.25
C PRO A 124 26.83 -13.67 5.59
N LYS A 125 26.59 -14.68 4.77
CA LYS A 125 27.19 -16.02 4.90
C LYS A 125 28.27 -16.25 3.85
N SER A 126 27.98 -15.90 2.59
CA SER A 126 28.96 -15.93 1.51
C SER A 126 28.62 -14.89 0.44
N PHE A 127 29.63 -14.28 -0.15
CA PHE A 127 29.52 -13.38 -1.30
C PHE A 127 30.58 -13.80 -2.31
N SER A 128 30.18 -14.52 -3.35
CA SER A 128 31.11 -15.03 -4.35
C SER A 128 30.53 -14.96 -5.75
N LYS A 129 31.28 -14.45 -6.71
CA LYS A 129 30.85 -14.44 -8.11
C LYS A 129 30.71 -15.84 -8.69
N ALA A 130 31.48 -16.80 -8.17
CA ALA A 130 31.43 -18.19 -8.63
C ALA A 130 30.23 -18.96 -8.05
N ASN A 131 29.93 -18.73 -6.77
CA ASN A 131 28.95 -19.54 -6.02
C ASN A 131 27.63 -18.82 -5.73
N GLY A 132 27.56 -17.52 -5.99
CA GLY A 132 26.41 -16.70 -5.63
C GLY A 132 26.58 -16.02 -4.27
N VAL A 133 25.47 -15.46 -3.78
CA VAL A 133 25.39 -14.80 -2.48
C VAL A 133 24.46 -15.57 -1.56
N GLU A 134 24.87 -15.78 -0.32
CA GLU A 134 24.04 -16.30 0.75
C GLU A 134 23.97 -15.28 1.90
N ILE A 135 22.76 -14.90 2.30
CA ILE A 135 22.51 -13.96 3.39
C ILE A 135 21.51 -14.59 4.34
N SER A 136 21.86 -14.71 5.62
CA SER A 136 20.89 -15.06 6.65
C SER A 136 20.11 -13.82 7.07
N VAL A 137 18.80 -13.95 7.12
CA VAL A 137 17.89 -12.85 7.47
C VAL A 137 17.01 -13.30 8.62
N LYS A 138 17.00 -12.50 9.69
CA LYS A 138 16.04 -12.62 10.77
C LYS A 138 14.97 -11.57 10.58
N LEU A 139 13.74 -12.03 10.41
CA LEU A 139 12.57 -11.18 10.23
C LEU A 139 11.38 -11.82 10.92
N ASN A 140 10.38 -11.01 11.26
CA ASN A 140 9.09 -11.48 11.75
C ASN A 140 8.09 -11.48 10.58
N PRO A 141 7.81 -12.62 9.94
CA PRO A 141 6.86 -12.66 8.83
C PRO A 141 5.44 -12.66 9.38
N LYS A 142 4.60 -11.74 8.91
CA LYS A 142 3.19 -11.71 9.33
C LYS A 142 2.37 -12.71 8.52
N ASP A 143 2.51 -12.68 7.18
CA ASP A 143 1.65 -13.43 6.25
C ASP A 143 2.41 -13.94 5.00
N ASN A 144 1.73 -14.72 4.14
CA ASN A 144 2.27 -15.22 2.87
C ASN A 144 2.38 -14.15 1.76
N ALA A 145 1.95 -12.91 2.01
CA ALA A 145 1.94 -11.80 1.05
C ALA A 145 3.13 -10.83 1.24
N GLU A 146 4.21 -11.31 1.84
CA GLU A 146 5.44 -10.55 2.01
C GLU A 146 6.42 -10.83 0.86
N GLY A 147 7.09 -9.76 0.44
CA GLY A 147 8.19 -9.77 -0.51
C GLY A 147 9.50 -9.37 0.16
N LEU A 148 10.61 -9.98 -0.21
CA LEU A 148 11.94 -9.53 0.21
C LEU A 148 12.83 -9.33 -1.00
N ILE A 149 13.36 -8.11 -1.13
CA ILE A 149 14.21 -7.71 -2.23
C ILE A 149 15.63 -7.45 -1.74
N LEU A 150 16.62 -8.06 -2.40
CA LEU A 150 18.02 -7.69 -2.23
C LEU A 150 18.44 -6.67 -3.28
N MET A 151 18.94 -5.55 -2.78
CA MET A 151 19.59 -4.52 -3.58
C MET A 151 21.10 -4.63 -3.40
N LEU A 152 21.83 -4.78 -4.51
CA LEU A 152 23.29 -4.75 -4.55
C LEU A 152 23.75 -3.49 -5.28
N ILE A 153 24.73 -2.77 -4.74
CA ILE A 153 25.34 -1.59 -5.35
C ILE A 153 26.82 -1.88 -5.54
N ASP A 154 27.23 -1.91 -6.80
CA ASP A 154 28.63 -2.00 -7.20
C ASP A 154 29.32 -0.65 -6.92
N ASP A 155 30.44 -0.66 -6.20
CA ASP A 155 31.17 0.55 -5.84
C ASP A 155 31.88 1.20 -7.04
N GLN A 156 32.10 0.46 -8.13
CA GLN A 156 32.77 0.95 -9.33
C GLN A 156 31.79 1.61 -10.31
N GLU A 157 30.57 1.09 -10.41
CA GLU A 157 29.56 1.60 -11.34
C GLU A 157 28.48 2.47 -10.67
N TYR A 158 28.38 2.44 -9.33
CA TYR A 158 27.30 3.07 -8.56
C TYR A 158 25.89 2.67 -9.04
N THR A 159 25.75 1.53 -9.72
CA THR A 159 24.48 1.03 -10.21
C THR A 159 23.87 0.09 -9.18
N ALA A 160 22.64 0.41 -8.75
CA ALA A 160 21.85 -0.48 -7.92
C ALA A 160 21.19 -1.55 -8.80
N GLN A 161 21.49 -2.81 -8.54
CA GLN A 161 20.84 -3.95 -9.19
C GLN A 161 19.83 -4.56 -8.22
N GLU A 162 18.60 -4.72 -8.69
CA GLU A 162 17.60 -5.55 -8.04
C GLU A 162 17.88 -7.00 -8.43
N VAL A 163 18.19 -7.84 -7.44
CA VAL A 163 18.79 -9.14 -7.74
C VAL A 163 17.84 -10.31 -7.47
N PHE A 164 16.95 -10.17 -6.47
CA PHE A 164 16.12 -11.30 -6.04
C PHE A 164 14.87 -10.84 -5.29
N ASP A 165 13.70 -11.34 -5.68
CA ASP A 165 12.40 -11.13 -5.05
C ASP A 165 11.87 -12.47 -4.51
N ILE A 166 11.90 -12.67 -3.18
CA ILE A 166 11.22 -13.81 -2.55
C ILE A 166 9.79 -13.44 -2.25
N LYS A 167 8.84 -14.16 -2.87
CA LYS A 167 7.42 -14.09 -2.54
C LYS A 167 7.02 -15.26 -1.66
N GLY A 168 6.31 -15.01 -0.56
CA GLY A 168 5.78 -16.06 0.32
C GLY A 168 6.48 -16.13 1.67
N LYS A 169 6.31 -17.25 2.39
CA LYS A 169 6.90 -17.46 3.71
C LYS A 169 8.43 -17.39 3.60
N THR A 170 9.01 -16.29 4.07
CA THR A 170 10.44 -16.03 3.89
C THR A 170 11.27 -17.04 4.66
N GLU A 171 12.14 -17.77 3.95
CA GLU A 171 13.15 -18.62 4.58
C GLU A 171 14.22 -17.75 5.26
N ALA A 172 14.80 -18.23 6.36
CA ALA A 172 15.82 -17.50 7.11
C ALA A 172 17.15 -17.30 6.37
N ILE A 173 17.29 -17.84 5.15
CA ILE A 173 18.49 -17.75 4.31
C ILE A 173 18.06 -17.41 2.88
N LEU A 174 18.53 -16.26 2.39
CA LEU A 174 18.45 -15.84 1.00
C LEU A 174 19.62 -16.46 0.23
N LYS A 175 19.32 -17.09 -0.90
CA LYS A 175 20.33 -17.60 -1.84
C LYS A 175 20.13 -16.95 -3.19
N ILE A 176 21.14 -16.20 -3.64
CA ILE A 176 21.16 -15.57 -4.95
C ILE A 176 22.13 -16.34 -5.85
N PRO A 177 21.64 -16.89 -6.97
CA PRO A 177 22.49 -17.58 -7.94
C PRO A 177 23.60 -16.71 -8.53
N ALA A 178 24.75 -17.33 -8.84
CA ALA A 178 25.91 -16.67 -9.43
C ALA A 178 25.60 -15.91 -10.74
N ASP A 179 24.69 -16.43 -11.57
CA ASP A 179 24.33 -15.81 -12.85
C ASP A 179 23.63 -14.46 -12.69
N LYS A 180 22.98 -14.22 -11.55
CA LYS A 180 22.31 -12.95 -11.21
C LYS A 180 23.28 -11.85 -10.80
N ILE A 181 24.50 -12.21 -10.42
CA ILE A 181 25.52 -11.28 -9.92
C ILE A 181 26.80 -11.29 -10.75
N LYS A 182 26.81 -12.00 -11.88
CA LYS A 182 28.00 -12.16 -12.75
C LYS A 182 28.59 -10.83 -13.24
N ASN A 183 27.75 -9.81 -13.35
CA ASN A 183 28.12 -8.48 -13.83
C ASN A 183 28.73 -7.58 -12.74
N LEU A 184 28.66 -7.97 -11.46
CA LEU A 184 29.29 -7.20 -10.39
C LEU A 184 30.81 -7.31 -10.48
N HIS A 185 31.52 -6.23 -10.21
CA HIS A 185 32.98 -6.26 -10.10
C HIS A 185 33.41 -6.98 -8.80
N ALA A 186 34.57 -7.64 -8.86
CA ALA A 186 35.19 -8.17 -7.64
C ALA A 186 35.67 -6.99 -6.79
N GLY A 187 35.41 -7.03 -5.48
CA GLY A 187 35.69 -5.89 -4.59
C GLY A 187 34.59 -5.68 -3.55
N ASN A 188 34.45 -4.44 -3.09
CA ASN A 188 33.42 -4.12 -2.10
C ASN A 188 32.08 -3.92 -2.80
N VAL A 189 31.07 -4.63 -2.32
CA VAL A 189 29.69 -4.44 -2.74
C VAL A 189 28.90 -3.96 -1.54
N LYS A 190 28.16 -2.88 -1.76
CA LYS A 190 27.17 -2.40 -0.80
C LYS A 190 25.86 -3.13 -1.02
N TYR A 191 25.13 -3.40 0.05
CA TYR A 191 23.85 -4.07 -0.05
C TYR A 191 22.90 -3.65 1.06
N TYR A 192 21.61 -3.74 0.76
CA TYR A 192 20.54 -3.61 1.73
C TYR A 192 19.35 -4.46 1.27
N LEU A 193 18.46 -4.74 2.21
CA LEU A 193 17.22 -5.47 1.95
C LEU A 193 16.03 -4.53 2.01
N VAL A 194 15.06 -4.77 1.14
CA VAL A 194 13.75 -4.10 1.16
C VAL A 194 12.70 -5.16 1.45
N LYS A 195 12.07 -5.08 2.63
CA LYS A 195 10.90 -5.90 2.95
C LYS A 195 9.65 -5.18 2.48
N LYS A 196 8.85 -5.84 1.63
CA LYS A 196 7.60 -5.32 1.06
C LYS A 196 6.40 -6.06 1.64
N GLN A 197 5.33 -5.33 1.93
CA GLN A 197 4.05 -5.90 2.38
C GLN A 197 2.90 -5.14 1.71
N ILE A 198 1.83 -5.84 1.39
CA ILE A 198 0.61 -5.23 0.85
C ILE A 198 -0.45 -5.25 1.94
N ILE A 199 -1.00 -4.09 2.26
CA ILE A 199 -2.04 -3.88 3.27
C ILE A 199 -3.31 -3.45 2.55
N ILE A 200 -4.32 -4.33 2.55
CA ILE A 200 -5.65 -4.05 2.02
C ILE A 200 -6.62 -4.00 3.21
N ASN A 201 -7.30 -2.87 3.39
CA ASN A 201 -8.26 -2.67 4.47
C ASN A 201 -9.46 -1.87 3.95
N SER A 202 -10.67 -2.20 4.40
CA SER A 202 -11.90 -1.52 4.01
C SER A 202 -12.75 -1.24 5.23
N LYS A 203 -13.21 0.02 5.34
CA LYS A 203 -14.16 0.47 6.38
C LYS A 203 -15.25 1.30 5.71
N GLU A 204 -16.50 0.86 5.83
CA GLU A 204 -17.66 1.54 5.22
C GLU A 204 -17.48 1.77 3.71
N ASN A 205 -17.41 3.03 3.27
CA ASN A 205 -17.18 3.43 1.88
C ASN A 205 -15.73 3.86 1.59
N LEU A 206 -14.80 3.49 2.48
CA LEU A 206 -13.37 3.78 2.36
C LEU A 206 -12.60 2.48 2.16
N ASN A 207 -11.82 2.43 1.09
CA ASN A 207 -10.88 1.36 0.81
C ASN A 207 -9.46 1.91 0.90
N LEU A 208 -8.58 1.15 1.53
CA LEU A 208 -7.17 1.43 1.69
C LEU A 208 -6.37 0.28 1.09
N ASP A 209 -5.44 0.61 0.21
CA ASP A 209 -4.56 -0.30 -0.49
C ASP A 209 -3.14 0.30 -0.43
N LEU A 210 -2.34 -0.17 0.53
CA LEU A 210 -1.00 0.35 0.78
C LEU A 210 0.05 -0.71 0.51
N GLU A 211 1.12 -0.30 -0.17
CA GLU A 211 2.38 -1.03 -0.14
C GLU A 211 3.28 -0.43 0.94
N THR A 212 3.68 -1.23 1.93
CA THR A 212 4.66 -0.82 2.93
C THR A 212 6.02 -1.39 2.59
N GLU A 213 7.05 -0.56 2.64
CA GLU A 213 8.43 -0.98 2.39
C GLU A 213 9.32 -0.62 3.59
N TYR A 214 10.08 -1.58 4.09
CA TYR A 214 11.14 -1.35 5.08
C TYR A 214 12.50 -1.54 4.40
N TYR A 215 13.26 -0.46 4.32
CA TYR A 215 14.64 -0.44 3.83
C TYR A 215 15.59 -0.62 5.00
N SER A 216 16.35 -1.71 5.01
CA SER A 216 17.37 -1.94 6.03
C SER A 216 18.50 -0.92 5.94
N GLU A 217 19.34 -0.90 6.96
CA GLU A 217 20.63 -0.22 6.85
C GLU A 217 21.48 -0.82 5.72
N GLU A 218 22.26 0.05 5.09
CA GLU A 218 23.27 -0.34 4.11
C GLU A 218 24.42 -1.06 4.82
N LYS A 219 24.87 -2.16 4.22
CA LYS A 219 26.03 -2.93 4.66
C LYS A 219 27.02 -3.06 3.52
N THR A 220 28.27 -3.38 3.85
CA THR A 220 29.33 -3.67 2.87
C THR A 220 29.83 -5.09 3.05
N SER A 221 30.09 -5.79 1.95
CA SER A 221 30.77 -7.08 1.96
C SER A 221 31.70 -7.17 0.75
N MET A 222 32.73 -8.01 0.87
CA MET A 222 33.65 -8.27 -0.23
C MET A 222 33.09 -9.41 -1.07
N ILE A 223 33.03 -9.22 -2.39
CA ILE A 223 32.72 -10.26 -3.36
C ILE A 223 34.00 -10.66 -4.10
N ASP A 224 34.27 -11.97 -4.14
CA ASP A 224 35.40 -12.58 -4.84
C ASP A 224 35.04 -13.16 -6.21
#